data_AF-A0A2D4EJQ0-F1
#
_entry.id   AF-A0A2D4EJQ0-F1
#
_cell.length_a   1.000
_cell.length_b   1.000
_cell.length_c   1.000
_cell.angle_alpha   90.00
_cell.angle_beta   90.00
_cell.angle_gamma   90.00
#
_symmetry.space_group_name_H-M   'P 1'
#
loop_
_entity.id
_entity.type
_entity.pdbx_description
1 polymer ?
#
loop_
_entity_poly.entity_id
_entity_poly.type
_entity_poly.pdbx_seq_one_letter_code
_entity_poly.pdbx_strand_id
1 'polypeptide(L)'
;MDRSAHFSTLAIKQNPLLAEAYSNLGNVYKERGQLQEAIEHYRHALRLKPDFIDGYINLAAALVAAGDMEGAVQAYVSALQYNPDLYCVRSDLGNLLKALGRLEEAKSLETPRLKV
;
A
#
# COMPACT_ATOMS: atom_id res chain seq x y z
N MET A 1 -12.12 15.02 6.02
CA MET A 1 -12.33 14.29 4.75
C MET A 1 -12.49 15.25 3.57
N ASP A 2 -13.50 16.14 3.55
CA ASP A 2 -13.78 16.96 2.34
C ASP A 2 -12.70 17.96 1.94
N ARG A 3 -12.01 18.58 2.91
CA ARG A 3 -10.86 19.46 2.63
C ARG A 3 -9.68 18.69 2.01
N SER A 4 -9.43 17.44 2.42
CA SER A 4 -8.32 16.62 1.91
C SER A 4 -8.52 16.27 0.44
N ALA A 5 -9.73 15.85 0.06
CA ALA A 5 -10.07 15.59 -1.34
C ALA A 5 -9.96 16.86 -2.20
N HIS A 6 -10.41 18.00 -1.67
CA HIS A 6 -10.30 19.28 -2.37
C HIS A 6 -8.84 19.65 -2.68
N PHE A 7 -7.96 19.62 -1.68
CA PHE A 7 -6.54 19.94 -1.87
C PHE A 7 -5.83 18.93 -2.79
N SER A 8 -6.13 17.64 -2.66
CA SER A 8 -5.57 16.60 -3.53
C SER A 8 -5.99 16.81 -4.98
N THR A 9 -7.25 17.16 -5.23
CA THR A 9 -7.76 17.46 -6.58
C THR A 9 -7.12 18.72 -7.18
N LEU A 10 -6.94 19.78 -6.38
CA LEU A 10 -6.24 20.98 -6.82
C LEU A 10 -4.77 20.68 -7.15
N ALA A 11 -4.09 19.88 -6.32
CA ALA A 11 -2.72 19.48 -6.54
C ALA A 11 -2.57 18.67 -7.84
N ILE A 12 -3.49 17.74 -8.12
CA ILE A 12 -3.52 16.97 -9.38
C ILE A 12 -3.75 17.90 -10.58
N LYS A 13 -4.65 18.89 -10.47
CA LYS A 13 -4.88 19.87 -11.54
C LYS A 13 -3.64 20.69 -11.86
N GLN A 14 -2.87 21.07 -10.83
CA GLN A 14 -1.64 21.85 -10.99
C GLN A 14 -0.48 20.98 -11.49
N ASN A 15 -0.39 19.74 -11.00
CA ASN A 15 0.64 18.77 -11.38
C ASN A 15 0.05 17.34 -11.44
N PRO A 16 -0.33 16.86 -12.63
CA PRO A 16 -0.88 15.51 -12.81
C PRO A 16 0.10 14.37 -12.56
N LEU A 17 1.39 14.66 -12.35
CA LEU A 17 2.42 13.65 -12.07
C LEU A 17 2.74 13.51 -10.58
N LEU A 18 2.02 14.22 -9.71
CA LEU A 18 2.24 14.19 -8.27
C LEU A 18 1.62 12.94 -7.62
N ALA A 19 2.40 11.87 -7.50
CA ALA A 19 1.97 10.59 -6.93
C ALA A 19 1.35 10.73 -5.52
N GLU A 20 1.91 11.59 -4.68
CA GLU A 20 1.44 11.86 -3.32
C GLU A 20 0.00 12.38 -3.30
N ALA A 21 -0.40 13.20 -4.29
CA ALA A 21 -1.77 13.72 -4.38
C ALA A 21 -2.78 12.62 -4.74
N TYR A 22 -2.40 11.69 -5.62
CA TYR A 22 -3.23 10.50 -5.90
C TYR A 22 -3.35 9.59 -4.67
N SER A 23 -2.26 9.37 -3.93
CA SER A 23 -2.32 8.58 -2.69
C SER A 23 -3.19 9.25 -1.62
N ASN A 24 -3.10 10.57 -1.47
CA ASN A 24 -3.96 11.30 -0.53
C ASN A 24 -5.44 11.24 -0.94
N LEU A 25 -5.73 11.32 -2.24
CA LEU A 25 -7.09 11.12 -2.74
C LEU A 25 -7.58 9.70 -2.48
N GLY A 26 -6.73 8.69 -2.71
CA GLY A 26 -7.02 7.29 -2.36
C GLY A 26 -7.32 7.09 -0.87
N ASN A 27 -6.61 7.79 0.03
CA ASN A 27 -6.90 7.76 1.46
C ASN A 27 -8.30 8.29 1.77
N VAL A 28 -8.73 9.37 1.09
CA VAL A 28 -10.10 9.90 1.28
C VAL A 28 -11.16 8.91 0.82
N TYR A 29 -10.96 8.24 -0.32
CA TYR A 29 -11.89 7.19 -0.78
C TYR A 29 -11.93 5.99 0.18
N LYS A 30 -10.76 5.56 0.69
CA LYS A 30 -10.65 4.50 1.69
C LYS A 30 -11.44 4.84 2.96
N GLU A 31 -11.28 6.06 3.48
CA GLU A 31 -12.02 6.55 4.66
C GLU A 31 -13.54 6.58 4.45
N ARG A 32 -14.00 6.74 3.20
CA ARG A 32 -15.42 6.70 2.82
C ARG A 32 -15.95 5.29 2.55
N GLY A 33 -15.12 4.26 2.70
CA GLY A 33 -15.48 2.87 2.36
C GLY A 33 -15.52 2.59 0.85
N GLN A 34 -15.08 3.53 0.02
CA GLN A 34 -15.01 3.44 -1.43
C GLN A 34 -13.70 2.77 -1.83
N LEU A 35 -13.60 1.47 -1.54
CA LEU A 35 -12.33 0.75 -1.59
C LEU A 35 -11.78 0.59 -3.02
N GLN A 36 -12.64 0.43 -4.02
CA GLN A 36 -12.19 0.26 -5.41
C GLN A 36 -11.56 1.56 -5.94
N GLU A 37 -12.21 2.70 -5.70
CA GLU A 37 -11.67 4.01 -6.06
C GLU A 37 -10.35 4.30 -5.33
N ALA A 38 -10.25 3.89 -4.06
CA ALA A 38 -9.00 4.00 -3.31
C ALA A 38 -7.86 3.20 -3.97
N ILE A 39 -8.12 1.93 -4.30
CA ILE A 39 -7.16 1.04 -4.98
C ILE A 39 -6.71 1.62 -6.31
N GLU A 40 -7.63 2.14 -7.13
CA GLU A 40 -7.30 2.77 -8.41
C GLU A 40 -6.37 3.97 -8.25
N HIS A 41 -6.64 4.82 -7.26
CA HIS A 41 -5.80 5.98 -6.97
C HIS A 41 -4.41 5.60 -6.44
N TYR A 42 -4.30 4.60 -5.56
CA TYR A 42 -2.97 4.12 -5.14
C TYR A 42 -2.20 3.48 -6.30
N ARG A 43 -2.85 2.68 -7.14
CA ARG A 43 -2.21 2.13 -8.34
C ARG A 43 -1.77 3.22 -9.30
N HIS A 44 -2.53 4.32 -9.41
CA HIS A 44 -2.12 5.47 -10.20
C HIS A 44 -0.87 6.14 -9.61
N ALA A 45 -0.83 6.37 -8.29
CA ALA A 45 0.34 6.89 -7.61
C ALA A 45 1.59 6.03 -7.87
N LEU A 46 1.44 4.70 -7.80
CA LEU A 46 2.53 3.75 -8.04
C LEU A 46 2.99 3.67 -9.50
N ARG A 47 2.11 3.95 -10.48
CA ARG A 47 2.53 4.10 -11.89
C ARG A 47 3.38 5.34 -12.10
N LEU A 48 3.08 6.42 -11.38
CA LEU A 48 3.83 7.68 -11.45
C LEU A 48 5.16 7.58 -10.70
N LYS A 49 5.15 6.88 -9.56
CA LYS A 49 6.29 6.73 -8.66
C LYS A 49 6.39 5.27 -8.16
N PRO A 50 7.06 4.39 -8.91
CA PRO A 50 7.14 2.97 -8.58
C PRO A 50 7.86 2.66 -7.27
N ASP A 51 8.71 3.55 -6.76
CA ASP A 51 9.42 3.42 -5.49
C ASP A 51 8.66 4.04 -4.31
N PHE A 52 7.38 4.39 -4.50
CA PHE A 52 6.58 5.03 -3.46
C PHE A 52 6.08 4.02 -2.40
N ILE A 53 6.92 3.77 -1.40
CA ILE A 53 6.67 2.84 -0.30
C ILE A 53 5.29 3.07 0.36
N ASP A 54 4.95 4.31 0.74
CA ASP A 54 3.66 4.60 1.38
C ASP A 54 2.47 4.28 0.47
N GLY A 55 2.64 4.41 -0.85
CA GLY A 55 1.64 4.02 -1.84
C GLY A 55 1.36 2.51 -1.81
N TYR A 56 2.40 1.68 -1.68
CA TYR A 56 2.24 0.23 -1.53
C TYR A 56 1.59 -0.16 -0.20
N ILE A 57 1.97 0.47 0.91
CA ILE A 57 1.38 0.22 2.23
C ILE A 57 -0.12 0.57 2.20
N ASN A 58 -0.47 1.73 1.64
CA ASN A 58 -1.88 2.14 1.54
C ASN A 58 -2.69 1.25 0.59
N LEU A 59 -2.09 0.82 -0.53
CA LEU A 59 -2.69 -0.15 -1.44
C LEU A 59 -2.96 -1.48 -0.74
N ALA A 60 -1.98 -2.02 0.00
CA ALA A 60 -2.12 -3.28 0.73
C ALA A 60 -3.25 -3.20 1.75
N ALA A 61 -3.32 -2.12 2.54
CA ALA A 61 -4.38 -1.91 3.51
C ALA A 61 -5.78 -1.86 2.86
N ALA A 62 -5.91 -1.18 1.71
CA ALA A 62 -7.17 -1.12 0.97
C ALA A 62 -7.56 -2.48 0.35
N LEU A 63 -6.59 -3.26 -0.12
CA LEU A 63 -6.82 -4.61 -0.65
C LEU A 63 -7.26 -5.59 0.44
N VAL A 64 -6.65 -5.54 1.63
CA VAL A 64 -7.12 -6.29 2.81
C VAL A 64 -8.57 -5.95 3.11
N ALA A 65 -8.91 -4.66 3.18
CA ALA A 65 -10.28 -4.21 3.44
C ALA A 65 -11.27 -4.68 2.34
N ALA A 66 -10.80 -4.81 1.10
CA ALA A 66 -11.60 -5.26 -0.05
C ALA A 66 -11.70 -6.80 -0.16
N GLY A 67 -10.98 -7.56 0.67
CA GLY A 67 -10.96 -9.02 0.61
C GLY A 67 -9.89 -9.61 -0.33
N ASP A 68 -9.12 -8.78 -1.04
CA ASP A 68 -8.06 -9.23 -1.95
C ASP A 68 -6.74 -9.45 -1.19
N MET A 69 -6.68 -10.58 -0.50
CA MET A 69 -5.55 -10.93 0.36
C MET A 69 -4.26 -11.18 -0.42
N GLU A 70 -4.35 -11.78 -1.61
CA GLU A 70 -3.17 -12.05 -2.46
C GLU A 70 -2.61 -10.75 -3.05
N GLY A 71 -3.47 -9.84 -3.51
CA GLY A 71 -3.04 -8.51 -3.92
C GLY A 71 -2.37 -7.74 -2.79
N ALA A 72 -2.90 -7.83 -1.56
CA ALA A 72 -2.30 -7.20 -0.39
C ALA A 72 -0.91 -7.76 -0.07
N VAL A 73 -0.73 -9.09 -0.14
CA VAL A 73 0.59 -9.73 0.00
C VAL A 73 1.59 -9.16 -1.00
N GLN A 74 1.21 -9.08 -2.29
CA GLN A 74 2.10 -8.55 -3.33
C GLN A 74 2.48 -7.09 -3.08
N ALA A 75 1.53 -6.27 -2.62
CA ALA A 75 1.80 -4.87 -2.30
C ALA A 75 2.77 -4.71 -1.12
N TYR A 76 2.59 -5.47 -0.04
CA TYR A 76 3.54 -5.46 1.09
C TYR A 76 4.92 -5.99 0.72
N VAL A 77 4.99 -7.07 -0.09
CA VAL A 77 6.26 -7.58 -0.61
C VAL A 77 6.97 -6.49 -1.43
N SER A 78 6.25 -5.76 -2.27
CA SER A 78 6.81 -4.66 -3.06
C SER A 78 7.35 -3.52 -2.16
N ALA A 79 6.63 -3.15 -1.10
CA ALA A 79 7.14 -2.18 -0.12
C ALA A 79 8.46 -2.64 0.53
N LEU A 80 8.55 -3.93 0.92
CA LEU A 80 9.74 -4.52 1.49
C LEU A 80 10.90 -4.69 0.50
N GLN A 81 10.63 -4.78 -0.81
CA GLN A 81 11.67 -4.77 -1.84
C GLN A 81 12.39 -3.42 -1.89
N TYR A 82 11.67 -2.31 -1.73
CA TYR A 82 12.26 -0.97 -1.68
C TYR A 82 12.88 -0.64 -0.32
N ASN A 83 12.27 -1.09 0.78
CA ASN A 83 12.83 -0.95 2.11
C ASN A 83 12.59 -2.21 2.97
N PRO A 84 13.59 -3.10 3.08
CA PRO A 84 13.48 -4.33 3.87
C PRO A 84 13.32 -4.13 5.38
N ASP A 85 13.67 -2.95 5.90
CA ASP A 85 13.74 -2.67 7.34
C ASP A 85 12.40 -2.15 7.91
N LEU A 86 11.32 -2.15 7.10
CA LEU A 86 9.98 -1.74 7.52
C LEU A 86 9.34 -2.80 8.44
N TYR A 87 9.65 -2.71 9.73
CA TYR A 87 9.18 -3.66 10.74
C TYR A 87 7.65 -3.78 10.81
N CYS A 88 6.92 -2.66 10.70
CA CYS A 88 5.46 -2.67 10.67
C CYS A 88 4.92 -3.47 9.48
N VAL A 89 5.40 -3.19 8.27
CA VAL A 89 5.02 -3.91 7.04
C VAL A 89 5.34 -5.40 7.13
N ARG A 90 6.51 -5.75 7.66
CA ARG A 90 6.90 -7.15 7.86
C ARG A 90 5.96 -7.87 8.83
N SER A 91 5.52 -7.18 9.88
CA SER A 91 4.58 -7.71 10.87
C SER A 91 3.18 -7.90 10.25
N ASP A 92 2.71 -6.91 9.50
CA ASP A 92 1.40 -6.95 8.82
C ASP A 92 1.36 -8.06 7.76
N LEU A 93 2.42 -8.18 6.95
CA LEU A 93 2.56 -9.26 5.98
C LEU A 93 2.63 -10.63 6.65
N GLY A 94 3.39 -10.76 7.75
CA GLY A 94 3.48 -12.00 8.52
C GLY A 94 2.12 -12.44 9.07
N ASN A 95 1.33 -11.49 9.60
CA ASN A 95 -0.03 -11.75 10.08
C ASN A 95 -0.97 -12.16 8.94
N LEU A 96 -0.88 -11.47 7.80
CA LEU A 96 -1.66 -11.79 6.60
C LEU A 96 -1.34 -13.19 6.07
N LEU A 97 -0.06 -13.56 5.96
CA LEU A 97 0.36 -14.90 5.53
C LEU A 97 -0.10 -15.99 6.51
N LYS A 98 -0.06 -15.72 7.82
CA LYS A 98 -0.60 -16.63 8.85
C LYS A 98 -2.10 -16.83 8.66
N ALA A 99 -2.86 -15.76 8.42
CA ALA A 99 -4.29 -15.83 8.15
C ALA A 99 -4.62 -16.63 6.86
N LEU A 100 -3.73 -16.60 5.88
CA LEU A 100 -3.82 -17.39 4.65
C LEU A 100 -3.32 -18.85 4.79
N GLY A 101 -2.82 -19.26 5.96
CA GLY A 101 -2.23 -20.58 6.17
C GLY A 101 -0.84 -20.76 5.55
N ARG A 102 -0.22 -19.69 5.01
CA ARG A 102 1.10 -19.68 4.38
C ARG A 102 2.21 -19.56 5.43
N LEU A 103 2.23 -20.51 6.38
CA LEU A 103 3.07 -20.46 7.58
C LEU A 103 4.58 -20.48 7.26
N GLU A 104 4.99 -21.20 6.22
CA GLU A 104 6.41 -21.27 5.83
C GLU A 104 6.92 -19.93 5.31
N GLU A 105 6.11 -19.21 4.54
CA GLU A 105 6.46 -17.87 4.07
C GLU A 105 6.52 -16.88 5.23
N ALA A 106 5.57 -16.97 6.17
CA ALA A 106 5.59 -16.13 7.38
C ALA A 106 6.87 -16.33 8.22
N LYS A 107 7.31 -17.58 8.41
CA LYS A 107 8.58 -17.90 9.11
C LYS A 107 9.80 -17.32 8.37
N SER A 108 9.79 -17.36 7.04
CA SER A 108 10.89 -16.82 6.24
C SER A 108 11.06 -15.31 6.38
N LEU A 109 10.01 -14.57 6.75
CA LEU A 109 10.09 -13.14 7.04
C LEU A 109 10.77 -12.84 8.38
N GLU A 110 10.70 -13.76 9.34
CA GLU A 110 11.25 -13.57 10.69
C GLU A 110 12.78 -13.73 10.72
N THR A 111 13.34 -14.46 9.76
CA THR A 111 14.79 -14.60 9.61
C THR A 111 15.38 -13.33 8.97
N PRO A 112 16.26 -12.58 9.65
CA PRO A 112 16.95 -11.46 9.02
C PRO A 112 17.71 -12.00 7.81
N ARG A 113 17.62 -11.32 6.66
CA ARG A 113 18.61 -11.52 5.59
C ARG A 113 19.97 -11.21 6.21
N LEU A 114 20.73 -12.25 6.53
CA LEU A 114 22.13 -12.13 6.89
C LEU A 114 22.79 -11.36 5.75
N LYS A 115 23.23 -10.12 6.01
CA LYS A 115 24.12 -9.41 5.10
C LYS A 115 25.42 -10.23 5.10
N VAL A 116 25.62 -11.02 4.05
CA VAL A 116 26.92 -11.60 3.70
C VAL A 116 27.89 -10.50 3.31
#